data_AF-A0A7C4JU80-F1
#
_entry.id   AF-A0A7C4JU80-F1
#
_cell.length_a   1.000
_cell.length_b   1.000
_cell.length_c   1.000
_cell.angle_alpha   90.00
_cell.angle_beta   90.00
_cell.angle_gamma   90.00
#
_symmetry.space_group_name_H-M   'P 1'
#
loop_
_entity.id
_entity.type
_entity.pdbx_description
1 polymer ?
#
loop_
_entity_poly.entity_id
_entity_poly.type
_entity_poly.pdbx_seq_one_letter_code
_entity_poly.pdbx_strand_id
1 'polypeptide(L)'
;MFSFIKLIFIFILFLLIPFYSFSTNKIDINQATVEELEKLPGIGPKIAKNIVEYREKNGPFKSIEELLKVKGIGPKKLEQIKKYLKINKEKTNSPDISKEQEKSLEIYYYKDEKGIIHYTQFPETVPEKYRNTLKKLE
;
A
#
# COMPACT_ATOMS: atom_id res chain seq x y z
N MET A 1 -35.16 42.09 15.23
CA MET A 1 -33.78 42.18 14.68
C MET A 1 -32.90 40.98 15.07
N PHE A 2 -32.95 40.47 16.31
CA PHE A 2 -32.11 39.34 16.77
C PHE A 2 -32.51 37.93 16.28
N SER A 3 -33.70 37.74 15.71
CA SER A 3 -34.15 36.40 15.25
C SER A 3 -33.50 35.97 13.92
N PHE A 4 -33.19 36.92 13.02
CA PHE A 4 -32.54 36.64 11.74
C PHE A 4 -31.04 36.34 11.87
N ILE A 5 -30.38 36.93 12.87
CA ILE A 5 -28.96 36.71 13.16
C ILE A 5 -28.67 35.27 13.63
N LYS A 6 -29.59 34.64 14.38
CA LYS A 6 -29.48 33.22 14.76
C LYS A 6 -29.62 32.25 13.57
N LEU A 7 -30.46 32.60 12.59
CA LEU A 7 -30.68 31.77 11.39
C LEU A 7 -29.47 31.81 10.45
N ILE A 8 -28.82 32.97 10.31
CA ILE A 8 -27.56 33.15 9.59
C ILE A 8 -26.41 32.41 10.30
N PHE A 9 -26.39 32.38 11.63
CA PHE A 9 -25.39 31.64 12.41
C PHE A 9 -25.51 30.11 12.24
N ILE A 10 -26.74 29.58 12.14
CA ILE A 10 -27.00 28.16 11.84
C ILE A 10 -26.62 27.81 10.40
N PHE A 11 -26.80 28.75 9.46
CA PHE A 11 -26.39 28.58 8.06
C PHE A 11 -24.86 28.59 7.90
N ILE A 12 -24.14 29.40 8.70
CA ILE A 12 -22.67 29.42 8.79
C ILE A 12 -22.14 28.15 9.47
N LEU A 13 -22.86 27.61 10.46
CA LEU A 13 -22.50 26.35 11.13
C LEU A 13 -22.67 25.13 10.20
N PHE A 14 -23.56 25.21 9.21
CA PHE A 14 -23.75 24.17 8.19
C PHE A 14 -22.75 24.29 7.01
N LEU A 15 -22.19 25.49 6.78
CA LEU A 15 -21.15 25.78 5.78
C LEU A 15 -19.71 25.43 6.25
N LEU A 16 -19.53 25.26 7.56
CA LEU A 16 -18.29 24.85 8.24
C LEU A 16 -18.22 23.35 8.50
N ILE A 17 -19.06 22.53 7.87
CA ILE A 17 -18.91 21.09 7.90
C ILE A 17 -17.97 20.75 6.73
N PRO A 18 -16.63 20.71 6.90
CA PRO A 18 -15.79 20.07 5.90
C PRO A 18 -16.31 18.64 5.82
N PHE A 19 -16.89 18.33 4.66
CA PHE A 19 -17.03 17.00 4.10
C PHE A 19 -16.62 15.93 5.12
N TYR A 20 -17.59 15.41 5.87
CA TYR A 20 -17.38 14.14 6.55
C TYR A 20 -17.08 13.18 5.40
N SER A 21 -15.80 13.02 5.07
CA SER A 21 -15.31 11.87 4.36
C SER A 21 -15.61 10.71 5.28
N PHE A 22 -16.85 10.21 5.24
CA PHE A 22 -17.20 8.89 5.69
C PHE A 22 -16.62 7.92 4.66
N SER A 23 -15.29 7.95 4.59
CA SER A 23 -14.51 6.99 3.87
C SER A 23 -14.55 5.74 4.75
N THR A 24 -15.41 4.80 4.37
CA THR A 24 -15.43 3.42 4.89
C THR A 24 -14.19 2.63 4.47
N ASN A 25 -13.08 3.33 4.16
CA ASN A 25 -11.82 2.69 3.84
C ASN A 25 -11.22 2.15 5.12
N LYS A 26 -11.09 0.83 5.15
CA LYS A 26 -10.31 0.13 6.17
C LYS A 26 -8.93 0.77 6.26
N ILE A 27 -8.46 0.92 7.49
CA ILE A 27 -7.15 1.46 7.82
C ILE A 27 -6.09 0.41 7.50
N ASP A 28 -5.10 0.76 6.70
CA ASP A 28 -3.95 -0.10 6.47
C ASP A 28 -3.03 -0.07 7.67
N ILE A 29 -2.93 -1.18 8.39
CA ILE A 29 -2.14 -1.25 9.62
C ILE A 29 -0.64 -1.04 9.41
N ASN A 30 -0.13 -1.29 8.21
CA ASN A 30 1.30 -1.14 7.89
C ASN A 30 1.67 0.27 7.46
N GLN A 31 0.69 1.09 7.09
CA GLN A 31 0.92 2.46 6.60
C GLN A 31 0.30 3.54 7.48
N ALA A 32 -0.71 3.20 8.27
CA ALA A 32 -1.48 4.16 9.04
C ALA A 32 -0.63 4.97 10.02
N THR A 33 -0.92 6.26 10.16
CA THR A 33 -0.31 7.10 11.19
C THR A 33 -0.89 6.81 12.58
N VAL A 34 -0.28 7.35 13.63
CA VAL A 34 -0.80 7.23 15.00
C VAL A 34 -2.22 7.81 15.07
N GLU A 35 -2.42 8.99 14.49
CA GLU A 35 -3.71 9.70 14.48
C GLU A 35 -4.78 8.95 13.70
N GLU A 36 -4.40 8.23 12.65
CA GLU A 36 -5.32 7.37 11.90
C GLU A 36 -5.72 6.12 12.70
N LEU A 37 -4.76 5.50 13.40
CA LEU A 37 -5.03 4.36 14.27
C LEU A 37 -5.90 4.72 15.47
N GLU A 38 -5.79 5.95 15.99
CA GLU A 38 -6.65 6.46 17.08
C GLU A 38 -8.13 6.59 16.68
N LYS A 39 -8.45 6.62 15.38
CA LYS A 39 -9.85 6.59 14.91
C LYS A 39 -10.52 5.24 15.14
N LEU A 40 -9.75 4.19 15.47
CA LEU A 40 -10.29 2.86 15.75
C LEU A 40 -10.95 2.81 17.13
N PRO A 41 -12.10 2.12 17.26
CA PRO A 41 -12.80 2.03 18.54
C PRO A 41 -11.92 1.33 19.60
N GLY A 42 -11.68 2.03 20.71
CA GLY A 42 -10.91 1.49 21.84
C GLY A 42 -9.39 1.53 21.64
N ILE A 43 -8.89 2.22 20.61
CA ILE A 43 -7.46 2.51 20.40
C ILE A 43 -7.20 3.97 20.78
N GLY A 44 -6.51 4.18 21.90
CA GLY A 44 -6.02 5.49 22.30
C GLY A 44 -4.54 5.69 21.92
N PRO A 45 -3.96 6.87 22.19
CA PRO A 45 -2.64 7.28 21.74
C PRO A 45 -1.53 6.29 22.13
N LYS A 46 -1.60 5.76 23.35
CA LYS A 46 -0.63 4.77 23.85
C LYS A 46 -0.65 3.47 23.03
N ILE A 47 -1.84 2.99 22.65
CA ILE A 47 -1.97 1.74 21.90
C ILE A 47 -1.59 1.98 20.44
N ALA A 48 -2.04 3.08 19.84
CA ALA A 48 -1.65 3.47 18.49
C ALA A 48 -0.12 3.57 18.34
N LYS A 49 0.55 4.23 19.29
CA LYS A 49 2.02 4.27 19.33
C LYS A 49 2.65 2.88 19.43
N ASN A 50 2.12 1.99 20.28
CA ASN A 50 2.64 0.62 20.39
C ASN A 50 2.51 -0.16 19.06
N ILE A 51 1.46 0.07 18.27
CA ILE A 51 1.29 -0.57 16.96
C ILE A 51 2.40 -0.12 15.99
N VAL A 52 2.65 1.19 15.93
CA VAL A 52 3.70 1.77 15.08
C VAL A 52 5.08 1.28 15.53
N GLU A 53 5.39 1.36 16.83
CA GLU A 53 6.66 0.87 17.36
C GLU A 53 6.86 -0.63 17.10
N TYR A 54 5.79 -1.42 17.17
CA TYR A 54 5.88 -2.85 16.88
C TYR A 54 6.28 -3.10 15.42
N ARG A 55 5.63 -2.44 14.44
CA ARG A 55 5.96 -2.64 13.01
C ARG A 55 7.32 -2.07 12.62
N GLU A 56 7.79 -1.04 13.32
CA GLU A 56 9.15 -0.49 13.14
C GLU A 56 10.22 -1.46 13.65
N LYS A 57 9.98 -2.13 14.78
CA LYS A 57 10.94 -3.05 15.40
C LYS A 57 10.92 -4.47 14.81
N ASN A 58 9.74 -4.95 14.42
CA ASN A 58 9.53 -6.36 14.03
C ASN A 58 9.23 -6.51 12.53
N GLY A 59 9.16 -5.41 11.79
CA GLY A 59 8.71 -5.39 10.41
C GLY A 59 7.18 -5.33 10.26
N PRO A 60 6.67 -5.26 9.01
CA PRO A 60 5.25 -5.10 8.74
C PRO A 60 4.44 -6.31 9.23
N PHE A 61 3.21 -6.04 9.67
CA PHE A 61 2.23 -7.06 10.01
C PHE A 61 1.87 -7.88 8.76
N LYS A 62 1.97 -9.21 8.86
CA LYS A 62 1.60 -10.14 7.78
C LYS A 62 0.13 -10.53 7.83
N SER A 63 -0.48 -10.41 9.00
CA SER A 63 -1.87 -10.73 9.27
C SER A 63 -2.41 -9.80 10.35
N ILE A 64 -3.74 -9.62 10.39
CA ILE A 64 -4.36 -8.75 11.41
C ILE A 64 -4.19 -9.39 12.80
N GLU A 65 -4.12 -10.72 12.87
CA GLU A 65 -3.95 -11.51 14.09
C GLU A 65 -2.63 -11.22 14.81
N GLU A 66 -1.60 -10.79 14.09
CA GLU A 66 -0.32 -10.40 14.69
C GLU A 66 -0.43 -9.19 15.62
N LEU A 67 -1.52 -8.42 15.56
CA LEU A 67 -1.81 -7.38 16.54
C LEU A 67 -1.90 -7.87 17.98
N LEU A 68 -2.18 -9.16 18.21
CA LEU A 68 -2.15 -9.75 19.55
C LEU A 68 -0.76 -9.70 20.20
N LYS A 69 0.29 -9.51 19.41
CA LYS A 69 1.67 -9.32 19.89
C LYS A 69 1.92 -7.88 20.36
N VAL A 70 1.02 -6.94 20.07
CA VAL A 70 1.14 -5.54 20.48
C VAL A 70 0.60 -5.36 21.89
N LYS A 71 1.43 -4.78 22.76
CA LYS A 71 1.06 -4.48 24.15
C LYS A 71 -0.20 -3.60 24.19
N GLY A 72 -1.24 -4.07 24.88
CA GLY A 72 -2.51 -3.36 25.04
C GLY A 72 -3.62 -3.78 24.06
N ILE A 73 -3.34 -4.72 23.15
CA ILE A 73 -4.35 -5.33 22.28
C ILE A 73 -4.54 -6.80 22.68
N GLY A 74 -5.71 -7.09 23.26
CA GLY A 74 -6.14 -8.45 23.55
C GLY A 74 -7.21 -8.94 22.57
N PRO A 75 -7.65 -10.22 22.66
CA PRO A 75 -8.60 -10.84 21.73
C PRO A 75 -9.89 -10.02 21.54
N LYS A 76 -10.52 -9.61 22.64
CA LYS A 76 -11.75 -8.78 22.61
C LYS A 76 -11.58 -7.49 21.83
N LYS A 77 -10.41 -6.85 21.96
CA LYS A 77 -10.12 -5.59 21.27
C LYS A 77 -9.84 -5.84 19.79
N LEU A 78 -9.09 -6.90 19.48
CA LEU A 78 -8.85 -7.31 18.10
C LEU A 78 -10.16 -7.58 17.36
N GLU A 79 -11.10 -8.31 17.97
CA GLU A 79 -12.42 -8.58 17.39
C GLU A 79 -13.19 -7.28 17.07
N GLN A 80 -13.12 -6.30 17.96
CA GLN A 80 -13.77 -5.00 17.76
C GLN A 80 -13.19 -4.23 16.58
N ILE A 81 -11.86 -4.25 16.41
CA ILE A 81 -11.17 -3.41 15.41
C ILE A 81 -10.94 -4.10 14.07
N LYS A 82 -10.89 -5.45 14.02
CA LYS A 82 -10.51 -6.23 12.83
C LYS A 82 -11.31 -5.86 11.57
N LYS A 83 -12.60 -5.54 11.70
CA LYS A 83 -13.44 -5.15 10.55
C LYS A 83 -13.06 -3.80 9.91
N TYR A 84 -12.35 -2.95 10.66
CA TYR A 84 -11.87 -1.64 10.19
C TYR A 84 -10.44 -1.69 9.66
N LEU A 85 -9.79 -2.85 9.74
CA LEU A 85 -8.39 -3.01 9.36
C LEU A 85 -8.25 -3.73 8.03
N LYS A 86 -7.22 -3.34 7.29
CA LYS A 86 -6.71 -4.08 6.13
C LYS A 86 -5.19 -4.15 6.21
N ILE A 87 -4.65 -5.06 5.43
CA ILE A 87 -3.24 -5.08 5.04
C ILE A 87 -3.27 -4.97 3.53
N ASN A 88 -2.84 -3.84 2.96
CA ASN A 88 -2.59 -3.84 1.53
C ASN A 88 -1.39 -4.74 1.28
N LYS A 89 -1.60 -5.83 0.56
CA LYS A 89 -0.53 -6.60 -0.05
C LYS A 89 0.06 -5.87 -1.26
N GLU A 90 0.12 -4.55 -1.22
CA GLU A 90 0.69 -3.73 -2.30
C GLU A 90 2.19 -3.56 -2.09
N LYS A 91 2.87 -4.71 -1.94
CA LYS A 91 4.25 -5.06 -2.32
C LYS A 91 4.42 -6.59 -2.38
N THR A 92 3.39 -7.35 -2.74
CA THR A 92 3.51 -8.79 -3.10
C THR A 92 2.68 -9.17 -4.34
N ASN A 93 2.38 -8.19 -5.20
CA ASN A 93 2.32 -8.37 -6.65
C ASN A 93 3.54 -7.71 -7.32
N SER A 94 4.65 -7.66 -6.60
CA SER A 94 5.92 -7.90 -7.25
C SER A 94 6.01 -9.42 -7.39
N PRO A 95 5.92 -10.01 -8.60
CA PRO A 95 6.82 -11.12 -8.85
C PRO A 95 8.19 -10.64 -8.37
N ASP A 96 8.80 -11.41 -7.46
CA ASP A 96 10.17 -11.25 -6.99
C ASP A 96 10.92 -10.10 -7.70
N ILE A 97 10.84 -8.89 -7.14
CA ILE A 97 11.44 -7.70 -7.76
C ILE A 97 12.96 -7.89 -7.90
N SER A 98 13.57 -8.82 -7.14
CA SER A 98 14.99 -9.15 -7.32
C SER A 98 15.28 -10.02 -8.56
N LYS A 99 14.28 -10.57 -9.25
CA LYS A 99 14.47 -11.34 -10.50
C LYS A 99 13.73 -10.77 -11.70
N GLU A 100 12.56 -10.17 -11.52
CA GLU A 100 11.78 -9.58 -12.63
C GLU A 100 12.31 -8.19 -13.02
N GLN A 101 12.74 -7.36 -12.05
CA GLN A 101 13.43 -6.09 -12.39
C GLN A 101 14.84 -6.34 -12.91
N GLU A 102 15.51 -7.41 -12.50
CA GLU A 102 16.77 -7.84 -13.11
C GLU A 102 16.53 -8.27 -14.57
N LYS A 103 15.48 -9.05 -14.84
CA LYS A 103 15.07 -9.45 -16.20
C LYS A 103 14.70 -8.27 -17.10
N SER A 104 14.10 -7.20 -16.54
CA SER A 104 13.78 -5.96 -17.28
C SER A 104 15.01 -5.12 -17.66
N LEU A 105 16.16 -5.38 -17.03
CA LEU A 105 17.45 -4.76 -17.32
C LEU A 105 18.33 -5.63 -18.22
N GLU A 106 17.94 -6.87 -18.51
CA GLU A 106 18.68 -7.74 -19.43
C GLU A 106 18.48 -7.26 -20.87
N ILE A 107 19.54 -6.72 -21.46
CA ILE A 107 19.58 -6.42 -22.89
C ILE A 107 20.01 -7.68 -23.62
N TYR A 108 19.26 -8.02 -24.65
CA TYR A 108 19.60 -9.08 -25.60
C TYR A 108 19.99 -8.46 -26.93
N TYR A 109 20.75 -9.20 -27.73
CA TYR A 109 20.99 -8.88 -29.12
C TYR A 109 20.82 -10.09 -30.04
N TYR A 110 20.44 -9.85 -31.30
CA TYR A 110 20.39 -10.87 -32.35
C TYR A 110 20.96 -10.31 -33.65
N LYS A 111 21.42 -11.21 -34.54
CA LYS A 111 22.00 -10.86 -35.84
C LYS A 111 21.05 -11.23 -36.96
N ASP A 112 20.77 -10.29 -37.86
CA ASP A 112 19.92 -10.54 -39.03
C ASP A 112 20.70 -11.11 -40.23
N GLU A 113 20.00 -11.36 -41.34
CA GLU A 113 20.58 -11.90 -42.58
C GLU A 113 21.64 -10.98 -43.25
N LYS A 114 21.61 -9.68 -42.97
CA LYS A 114 22.61 -8.70 -43.46
C LYS A 114 23.79 -8.57 -42.50
N GLY A 115 23.72 -9.27 -41.37
CA GLY A 115 24.71 -9.24 -40.32
C GLY A 115 24.61 -8.05 -39.37
N ILE A 116 23.50 -7.34 -39.38
CA ILE A 116 23.23 -6.21 -38.48
C ILE A 116 22.82 -6.74 -37.11
N ILE A 117 23.33 -6.10 -36.05
CA ILE A 117 23.01 -6.43 -34.66
C ILE A 117 21.82 -5.59 -34.21
N HIS A 118 20.78 -6.24 -33.71
CA HIS A 118 19.57 -5.62 -33.16
C HIS A 118 19.51 -5.86 -31.66
N TYR A 119 19.29 -4.82 -30.87
CA TYR A 119 19.18 -4.91 -29.41
C TYR A 119 17.71 -4.90 -28.98
N THR A 120 17.36 -5.67 -27.95
CA THR A 120 15.99 -5.75 -27.42
C THR A 120 15.98 -6.11 -25.93
N GLN A 121 14.97 -5.61 -25.22
CA GLN A 121 14.62 -6.05 -23.86
C GLN A 121 13.54 -7.13 -23.85
N PHE A 122 13.00 -7.48 -25.03
CA PHE A 122 11.86 -8.37 -25.23
C PHE A 122 12.25 -9.55 -26.14
N PRO A 123 13.03 -10.53 -25.65
CA PRO A 123 13.55 -11.64 -26.45
C PRO A 123 12.45 -12.48 -27.13
N GLU A 124 11.24 -12.50 -26.56
CA GLU A 124 10.07 -13.20 -27.10
C GLU A 124 9.51 -12.56 -28.39
N THR A 125 9.75 -11.26 -28.58
CA THR A 125 9.32 -10.52 -29.77
C THR A 125 10.26 -10.70 -30.97
N VAL A 126 11.40 -11.36 -30.75
CA VAL A 126 12.37 -11.63 -31.81
C VAL A 126 11.76 -12.57 -32.85
N PRO A 127 11.79 -12.20 -34.16
CA PRO A 127 11.33 -13.06 -35.23
C PRO A 127 11.96 -14.45 -35.14
N GLU A 128 11.16 -15.50 -35.33
CA GLU A 128 11.57 -16.89 -35.11
C GLU A 128 12.86 -17.26 -35.87
N LYS A 129 12.98 -16.78 -37.11
CA LYS A 129 14.16 -16.97 -37.96
C LYS A 129 15.49 -16.45 -37.37
N TYR A 130 15.46 -15.59 -36.35
CA TYR A 130 16.66 -15.04 -35.69
C TYR A 130 16.82 -15.49 -34.24
N ARG A 131 15.91 -16.29 -33.70
CA ARG A 131 15.97 -16.70 -32.28
C ARG A 131 17.21 -17.52 -31.95
N ASN A 132 17.77 -18.22 -32.94
CA ASN A 132 19.03 -18.98 -32.80
C ASN A 132 20.28 -18.07 -32.68
N THR A 133 20.20 -16.80 -33.05
CA THR A 133 21.31 -15.84 -32.91
C THR A 133 21.18 -14.96 -31.67
N LEU A 134 20.10 -15.13 -30.91
CA LEU A 134 19.80 -14.37 -29.71
C LEU A 134 20.84 -14.65 -28.60
N LYS A 135 21.41 -13.58 -28.06
CA LYS A 135 22.38 -13.63 -26.96
C LYS A 135 22.09 -12.56 -25.93
N LYS A 136 22.31 -12.87 -24.65
CA LYS A 136 22.26 -11.91 -23.56
C LYS A 136 23.54 -11.06 -23.57
N LEU A 137 23.40 -9.76 -23.32
CA LEU A 137 24.52 -8.85 -23.10
C LEU A 137 24.99 -9.01 -21.64
N GLU A 138 26.25 -9.39 -21.45
CA GLU A 138 26.89 -9.54 -20.13
C GLU A 138 27.31 -8.19 -19.54
#